data_AF-A0A929USQ3-F1
#
_entry.id   AF-A0A929USQ3-F1
#
_cell.length_a   1.000
_cell.length_b   1.000
_cell.length_c   1.000
_cell.angle_alpha   90.00
_cell.angle_beta   90.00
_cell.angle_gamma   90.00
#
_symmetry.space_group_name_H-M   'P 1'
#
loop_
_entity.id
_entity.type
_entity.pdbx_description
1 polymer ?
#
loop_
_entity_poly.entity_id
_entity_poly.type
_entity_poly.pdbx_seq_one_letter_code
_entity_poly.pdbx_strand_id
1 'polypeptide(L)'
;MDIKLLKKIGNVDQLAGIRETLLLRGRGEQIHMAEFYNAAGLRFSVVPDRGMDIYDLSYKGVNFSFQSKNGLTSPQAFDAEEGTFAEQWSGGMLVTCGLDNVGEYCENKGVYPVHGRYSFMPAKNFGTETYWKNEDYILRARGEVHQTKMYGRHLSNRRMIETGLWNKT
;
A
#
# COMPACT_ATOMS: atom_id res chain seq x y z
N MET A 1 19.68 17.82 -10.56
CA MET A 1 18.58 18.50 -9.84
C MET A 1 18.04 19.56 -10.80
N ASP A 2 16.73 19.74 -10.95
CA ASP A 2 16.19 20.77 -11.86
C ASP A 2 16.32 22.18 -11.25
N ILE A 3 17.45 22.84 -11.54
CA ILE A 3 17.78 24.17 -11.01
C ILE A 3 16.80 25.25 -11.51
N LYS A 4 16.27 25.12 -12.73
CA LYS A 4 15.36 26.13 -13.30
C LYS A 4 14.02 26.11 -12.57
N LEU A 5 13.52 24.92 -12.27
CA LEU A 5 12.32 24.75 -11.46
C LEU A 5 12.53 25.34 -10.06
N LEU A 6 13.61 24.95 -9.38
CA LEU A 6 13.87 25.34 -7.99
C LEU A 6 14.06 26.85 -7.77
N LYS A 7 14.40 27.62 -8.80
CA LYS A 7 14.39 29.08 -8.73
C LYS A 7 12.98 29.70 -8.68
N LYS A 8 11.95 28.94 -9.08
CA LYS A 8 10.55 29.38 -9.13
C LYS A 8 9.72 28.90 -7.94
N ILE A 9 10.26 27.95 -7.16
CA ILE A 9 9.55 27.31 -6.06
C ILE A 9 10.34 27.39 -4.76
N GLY A 10 9.66 27.69 -3.64
CA GLY A 10 10.30 27.69 -2.32
C GLY A 10 10.56 26.30 -1.76
N ASN A 11 9.65 25.35 -1.99
CA ASN A 11 9.76 23.95 -1.54
C ASN A 11 9.18 22.99 -2.61
N VAL A 12 9.84 21.87 -2.89
CA VAL A 12 9.37 20.84 -3.82
C VAL A 12 8.09 20.13 -3.35
N ASP A 13 7.84 20.12 -2.04
CA ASP A 13 6.61 19.57 -1.42
C ASP A 13 5.33 20.24 -1.94
N GLN A 14 5.41 21.42 -2.56
CA GLN A 14 4.24 22.03 -3.21
C GLN A 14 3.82 21.29 -4.49
N LEU A 15 4.73 20.52 -5.09
CA LEU A 15 4.55 19.84 -6.37
C LEU A 15 4.51 18.33 -6.22
N ALA A 16 5.38 17.76 -5.41
CA ALA A 16 5.42 16.32 -5.19
C ALA A 16 6.01 15.97 -3.83
N GLY A 17 5.50 14.90 -3.22
CA GLY A 17 6.04 14.34 -1.99
C GLY A 17 5.29 13.11 -1.52
N ILE A 18 5.74 12.56 -0.39
CA ILE A 18 5.08 11.46 0.31
C ILE A 18 4.70 11.98 1.70
N ARG A 19 3.45 11.77 2.12
CA ARG A 19 2.98 12.11 3.48
C ARG A 19 2.56 10.83 4.20
N GLU A 20 3.18 10.57 5.34
CA GLU A 20 2.77 9.49 6.22
C GLU A 20 1.58 9.96 7.07
N THR A 21 0.51 9.16 7.09
CA THR A 21 -0.75 9.46 7.77
C THR A 21 -1.23 8.27 8.59
N LEU A 22 -1.95 8.55 9.67
CA LEU A 22 -2.64 7.55 10.49
C LEU A 22 -4.14 7.83 10.47
N LEU A 23 -4.92 6.81 10.19
CA LEU A 23 -6.37 6.90 10.31
C LEU A 23 -6.78 6.94 11.79
N LEU A 24 -7.52 7.97 12.17
CA LEU A 24 -7.83 8.23 13.58
C LEU A 24 -9.01 7.43 14.12
N ARG A 25 -9.92 6.93 13.27
CA ARG A 25 -11.21 6.34 13.67
C ARG A 25 -11.76 5.37 12.63
N GLY A 26 -12.78 4.61 13.02
CA GLY A 26 -13.53 3.72 12.14
C GLY A 26 -12.86 2.35 12.00
N ARG A 27 -13.33 1.53 11.04
CA ARG A 27 -12.78 0.17 10.82
C ARG A 27 -11.30 0.17 10.47
N GLY A 28 -10.77 1.29 9.98
CA GLY A 28 -9.37 1.46 9.64
C GLY A 28 -8.55 2.21 10.69
N GLU A 29 -9.07 2.40 11.90
CA GLU A 29 -8.35 3.08 12.98
C GLU A 29 -6.93 2.52 13.17
N GLN A 30 -5.98 3.42 13.35
CA GLN A 30 -4.54 3.16 13.49
C GLN A 30 -3.84 2.56 12.27
N ILE A 31 -4.49 2.49 11.10
CA ILE A 31 -3.79 2.13 9.85
C ILE A 31 -2.84 3.26 9.46
N HIS A 32 -1.58 2.89 9.27
CA HIS A 32 -0.54 3.70 8.66
C HIS A 32 -0.63 3.66 7.12
N MET A 33 -0.59 4.84 6.52
CA MET A 33 -0.58 5.05 5.07
C MET A 33 0.56 5.99 4.66
N ALA A 34 1.09 5.81 3.46
CA ALA A 34 1.95 6.78 2.79
C ALA A 34 1.28 7.29 1.53
N GLU A 35 0.88 8.56 1.57
CA GLU A 35 0.15 9.25 0.51
C GLU A 35 1.13 9.91 -0.46
N PHE A 36 1.17 9.42 -1.68
CA PHE A 36 1.96 9.95 -2.78
C PHE A 36 1.14 10.99 -3.55
N TYR A 37 1.80 12.07 -3.94
CA TYR A 37 1.25 13.04 -4.88
C TYR A 37 2.37 13.62 -5.74
N ASN A 38 2.05 13.97 -6.99
CA ASN A 38 3.01 14.62 -7.88
C ASN A 38 2.37 15.65 -8.82
N ALA A 39 3.23 16.35 -9.57
CA ALA A 39 2.84 17.45 -10.44
C ALA A 39 2.20 16.98 -11.76
N ALA A 40 2.32 15.70 -12.11
CA ALA A 40 1.56 15.10 -13.22
C ALA A 40 0.06 14.94 -12.91
N GLY A 41 -0.33 15.09 -11.63
CA GLY A 41 -1.68 14.89 -11.14
C GLY A 41 -1.95 13.47 -10.67
N LEU A 42 -0.91 12.65 -10.49
CA LEU A 42 -1.03 11.31 -9.89
C LEU A 42 -1.08 11.44 -8.36
N ARG A 43 -2.03 10.74 -7.74
CA ARG A 43 -2.14 10.59 -6.28
C ARG A 43 -2.49 9.15 -5.94
N PHE A 44 -1.83 8.55 -4.96
CA PHE A 44 -2.16 7.22 -4.49
C PHE A 44 -1.65 6.96 -3.08
N SER A 45 -2.20 5.97 -2.40
CA SER A 45 -1.78 5.60 -1.05
C SER A 45 -1.22 4.19 -0.99
N VAL A 46 0.01 4.07 -0.49
CA VAL A 46 0.61 2.78 -0.12
C VAL A 46 0.27 2.50 1.34
N VAL A 47 -0.23 1.31 1.63
CA VAL A 47 -0.68 0.94 2.99
C VAL A 47 0.28 -0.11 3.58
N PRO A 48 1.35 0.29 4.29
CA PRO A 48 2.31 -0.65 4.88
C PRO A 48 1.66 -1.65 5.84
N ASP A 49 0.64 -1.23 6.60
CA ASP A 49 -0.07 -2.13 7.52
C ASP A 49 -0.92 -3.19 6.81
N ARG A 50 -1.15 -3.02 5.50
CA ARG A 50 -1.85 -3.97 4.64
C ARG A 50 -0.94 -4.50 3.54
N GLY A 51 0.30 -4.83 3.91
CA GLY A 51 1.24 -5.51 3.02
C GLY A 51 1.84 -4.64 1.91
N MET A 52 1.84 -3.31 2.05
CA MET A 52 2.26 -2.37 0.99
C MET A 52 1.33 -2.38 -0.23
N ASP A 53 0.06 -2.77 -0.06
CA ASP A 53 -0.94 -2.68 -1.12
C ASP A 53 -1.27 -1.20 -1.44
N ILE A 54 -1.73 -0.94 -2.67
CA ILE A 54 -2.16 0.40 -3.09
C ILE A 54 -3.67 0.49 -2.93
N TYR A 55 -4.13 1.32 -2.00
CA TYR A 55 -5.56 1.42 -1.68
C TYR A 55 -6.28 2.33 -2.68
N ASP A 56 -6.10 3.65 -2.56
CA ASP A 56 -6.63 4.60 -3.53
C ASP A 56 -5.58 5.01 -4.56
N LEU A 57 -6.03 5.27 -5.78
CA LEU A 57 -5.27 5.86 -6.86
C LEU A 57 -6.20 6.77 -7.67
N SER A 58 -5.77 8.01 -7.87
CA SER A 58 -6.43 8.95 -8.76
C SER A 58 -5.43 9.61 -9.71
N TYR A 59 -5.90 9.89 -10.92
CA TYR A 59 -5.16 10.68 -11.89
C TYR A 59 -5.99 11.88 -12.31
N LYS A 60 -5.47 13.08 -12.06
CA LYS A 60 -6.14 14.36 -12.33
C LYS A 60 -7.55 14.43 -11.73
N GLY A 61 -7.70 13.89 -10.52
CA GLY A 61 -8.97 13.85 -9.79
C GLY A 61 -9.92 12.72 -10.19
N VAL A 62 -9.59 11.90 -11.19
CA VAL A 62 -10.39 10.72 -11.57
C VAL A 62 -9.91 9.51 -10.78
N ASN A 63 -10.81 8.86 -10.04
CA ASN A 63 -10.52 7.65 -9.27
C ASN A 63 -10.38 6.41 -10.17
N PHE A 64 -9.40 5.56 -9.90
CA PHE A 64 -9.16 4.29 -10.59
C PHE A 64 -9.28 3.06 -9.67
N SER A 65 -9.59 3.26 -8.39
CA SER A 65 -9.68 2.20 -7.40
C SER A 65 -11.11 1.73 -7.18
N PHE A 66 -11.30 0.43 -6.97
CA PHE A 66 -12.53 -0.10 -6.41
C PHE A 66 -12.43 -0.16 -4.89
N GLN A 67 -13.37 0.47 -4.18
CA GLN A 67 -13.46 0.39 -2.72
C GLN A 67 -14.77 -0.32 -2.35
N SER A 68 -14.66 -1.36 -1.53
CA SER A 68 -15.84 -2.12 -1.11
C SER A 68 -16.65 -1.37 -0.05
N LYS A 69 -17.84 -1.88 0.28
CA LYS A 69 -18.67 -1.35 1.38
C LYS A 69 -17.96 -1.42 2.74
N ASN A 70 -16.95 -2.27 2.88
CA ASN A 70 -16.19 -2.43 4.12
C ASN A 70 -15.26 -1.23 4.36
N GLY A 71 -14.87 -0.53 3.30
CA GLY A 71 -13.84 0.50 3.34
C GLY A 71 -12.48 -0.07 3.78
N LEU A 72 -11.53 0.82 4.08
CA LEU A 72 -10.23 0.42 4.58
C LEU A 72 -10.37 -0.18 5.99
N THR A 73 -10.10 -1.48 6.11
CA THR A 73 -10.23 -2.23 7.37
C THR A 73 -8.86 -2.52 7.98
N SER A 74 -8.74 -2.43 9.30
CA SER A 74 -7.50 -2.68 10.04
C SER A 74 -7.09 -4.16 9.93
N PRO A 75 -5.78 -4.46 9.86
CA PRO A 75 -5.30 -5.84 9.83
C PRO A 75 -5.61 -6.61 11.12
N GLN A 76 -5.86 -5.92 12.24
CA GLN A 76 -6.24 -6.53 13.52
C GLN A 76 -7.64 -7.16 13.49
N ALA A 77 -8.50 -6.77 12.54
CA ALA A 77 -9.83 -7.35 12.35
C ALA A 77 -9.82 -8.60 11.44
N PHE A 78 -8.64 -9.15 11.11
CA PHE A 78 -8.51 -10.29 10.23
C PHE A 78 -9.09 -11.58 10.80
N ASP A 79 -9.97 -12.22 10.04
CA ASP A 79 -10.46 -13.57 10.25
C ASP A 79 -10.06 -14.48 9.08
N ALA A 80 -9.67 -15.73 9.40
CA ALA A 80 -9.26 -16.73 8.44
C ALA A 80 -10.34 -17.81 8.19
N GLU A 81 -11.50 -17.73 8.82
CA GLU A 81 -12.61 -18.66 8.63
C GLU A 81 -13.22 -18.56 7.22
N GLU A 82 -13.86 -19.65 6.79
CA GLU A 82 -14.56 -19.72 5.50
C GLU A 82 -15.67 -18.66 5.42
N GLY A 83 -15.78 -17.99 4.27
CA GLY A 83 -16.81 -16.96 4.03
C GLY A 83 -16.49 -15.56 4.56
N THR A 84 -15.55 -15.42 5.52
CA THR A 84 -15.26 -14.12 6.17
C THR A 84 -14.61 -13.09 5.24
N PHE A 85 -13.97 -13.52 4.14
CA PHE A 85 -13.30 -12.63 3.18
C PHE A 85 -14.18 -11.46 2.73
N ALA A 86 -15.44 -11.71 2.41
CA ALA A 86 -16.36 -10.68 1.91
C ALA A 86 -16.70 -9.60 2.96
N GLU A 87 -16.53 -9.89 4.26
CA GLU A 87 -16.83 -8.98 5.37
C GLU A 87 -15.64 -8.07 5.74
N GLN A 88 -14.44 -8.41 5.25
CA GLN A 88 -13.19 -7.73 5.60
C GLN A 88 -12.40 -7.19 4.41
N TRP A 89 -12.70 -7.62 3.19
CA TRP A 89 -11.97 -7.18 2.01
C TRP A 89 -12.27 -5.72 1.69
N SER A 90 -11.24 -4.86 1.73
CA SER A 90 -11.35 -3.42 1.48
C SER A 90 -11.48 -3.04 -0.01
N GLY A 91 -11.09 -3.94 -0.92
CA GLY A 91 -10.75 -3.54 -2.29
C GLY A 91 -9.42 -2.76 -2.35
N GLY A 92 -9.25 -2.00 -3.41
CA GLY A 92 -8.09 -1.13 -3.65
C GLY A 92 -7.77 -0.98 -5.14
N MET A 93 -6.72 -0.22 -5.45
CA MET A 93 -6.10 -0.19 -6.78
C MET A 93 -5.30 -1.47 -7.04
N LEU A 94 -4.51 -1.89 -6.05
CA LEU A 94 -3.66 -3.07 -6.14
C LEU A 94 -3.71 -3.79 -4.80
N VAL A 95 -4.29 -5.00 -4.83
CA VAL A 95 -4.41 -5.88 -3.67
C VAL A 95 -3.65 -7.15 -3.96
N THR A 96 -2.88 -7.62 -2.99
CA THR A 96 -2.05 -8.80 -3.16
C THR A 96 -2.74 -10.03 -2.62
N CYS A 97 -2.96 -11.00 -3.51
CA CYS A 97 -3.35 -12.34 -3.11
C CYS A 97 -2.08 -13.16 -2.79
N GLY A 98 -2.06 -13.87 -1.67
CA GLY A 98 -0.91 -14.69 -1.29
C GLY A 98 -0.51 -14.61 0.20
N LEU A 99 0.71 -15.01 0.53
CA LEU A 99 1.67 -15.76 -0.32
C LEU A 99 1.42 -17.27 -0.29
N ASP A 100 0.69 -17.77 0.70
CA ASP A 100 0.43 -19.21 0.87
C ASP A 100 -0.82 -19.70 0.13
N ASN A 101 -1.74 -18.79 -0.22
CA ASN A 101 -2.92 -19.08 -1.02
C ASN A 101 -3.33 -17.87 -1.86
N VAL A 102 -3.77 -18.12 -3.09
CA VAL A 102 -4.30 -17.10 -4.00
C VAL A 102 -5.75 -17.42 -4.40
N GLY A 103 -6.22 -18.65 -4.19
CA GLY A 103 -7.54 -19.11 -4.63
C GLY A 103 -8.59 -19.06 -3.53
N GLU A 104 -9.55 -19.97 -3.65
CA GLU A 104 -10.62 -20.20 -2.67
C GLU A 104 -10.09 -20.65 -1.31
N TYR A 105 -10.99 -20.63 -0.33
CA TYR A 105 -10.74 -21.21 0.99
C TYR A 105 -10.35 -22.69 0.87
N CYS A 106 -9.39 -23.14 1.68
CA CYS A 106 -8.95 -24.52 1.71
C CYS A 106 -8.48 -24.93 3.11
N GLU A 107 -8.93 -26.10 3.58
CA GLU A 107 -8.37 -26.79 4.73
C GLU A 107 -7.61 -28.05 4.28
N ASN A 108 -6.28 -28.00 4.34
CA ASN A 108 -5.44 -29.16 4.07
C ASN A 108 -4.16 -29.09 4.90
N LYS A 109 -4.13 -29.82 6.02
CA LYS A 109 -3.05 -29.76 7.03
C LYS A 109 -2.81 -28.33 7.58
N GLY A 110 -3.83 -27.49 7.49
CA GLY A 110 -3.83 -26.08 7.90
C GLY A 110 -4.94 -25.31 7.18
N VAL A 111 -5.24 -24.12 7.69
CA VAL A 111 -6.25 -23.21 7.11
C VAL A 111 -5.60 -22.28 6.09
N TYR A 112 -6.21 -22.13 4.92
CA TYR A 112 -5.81 -21.25 3.84
C TYR A 112 -7.02 -20.40 3.40
N PRO A 113 -7.13 -19.14 3.87
CA PRO A 113 -8.27 -18.28 3.57
C PRO A 113 -8.25 -17.85 2.11
N VAL A 114 -9.41 -17.40 1.61
CA VAL A 114 -9.55 -16.86 0.25
C VAL A 114 -8.51 -15.76 0.01
N HIS A 115 -7.77 -15.89 -1.09
CA HIS A 115 -6.69 -14.97 -1.48
C HIS A 115 -5.54 -14.80 -0.47
N GLY A 116 -5.45 -15.69 0.53
CA GLY A 116 -4.37 -15.70 1.51
C GLY A 116 -4.50 -14.60 2.55
N ARG A 117 -3.37 -14.26 3.17
CA ARG A 117 -3.32 -13.40 4.37
C ARG A 117 -2.55 -12.11 4.16
N TYR A 118 -1.92 -11.95 2.99
CA TYR A 118 -0.90 -10.94 2.77
C TYR A 118 -1.36 -9.51 3.09
N SER A 119 -2.55 -9.12 2.63
CA SER A 119 -3.11 -7.78 2.87
C SER A 119 -3.52 -7.51 4.33
N PHE A 120 -3.36 -8.49 5.23
CA PHE A 120 -3.55 -8.37 6.67
C PHE A 120 -2.23 -8.48 7.45
N MET A 121 -1.09 -8.47 6.75
CA MET A 121 0.23 -8.53 7.37
C MET A 121 0.96 -7.19 7.21
N PRO A 122 1.22 -6.48 8.32
CA PRO A 122 2.00 -5.25 8.29
C PRO A 122 3.43 -5.49 7.78
N ALA A 123 3.92 -4.55 6.97
CA ALA A 123 5.28 -4.54 6.49
C ALA A 123 6.27 -4.20 7.62
N LYS A 124 7.38 -4.93 7.66
CA LYS A 124 8.59 -4.56 8.41
C LYS A 124 9.49 -3.68 7.54
N ASN A 125 10.40 -2.97 8.20
CA ASN A 125 11.38 -2.11 7.54
C ASN A 125 10.73 -1.15 6.53
N PHE A 126 9.54 -0.65 6.88
CA PHE A 126 8.86 0.34 6.06
C PHE A 126 9.63 1.65 6.11
N GLY A 127 9.77 2.30 4.96
CA GLY A 127 10.36 3.62 4.88
C GLY A 127 10.04 4.30 3.56
N THR A 128 9.97 5.62 3.62
CA THR A 128 9.76 6.50 2.48
C THR A 128 11.02 7.32 2.23
N GLU A 129 11.28 7.66 0.97
CA GLU A 129 12.34 8.60 0.61
C GLU A 129 11.94 9.41 -0.62
N THR A 130 12.41 10.66 -0.66
CA THR A 130 12.28 11.54 -1.81
C THR A 130 13.62 12.16 -2.12
N TYR A 131 14.07 12.10 -3.37
CA TYR A 131 15.41 12.58 -3.73
C TYR A 131 15.52 12.92 -5.22
N TRP A 132 16.49 13.79 -5.54
CA TRP A 132 16.83 14.09 -6.93
C TRP A 132 17.77 13.03 -7.50
N LYS A 133 17.37 12.42 -8.60
CA LYS A 133 18.21 11.58 -9.46
C LYS A 133 18.38 12.29 -10.79
N ASN A 134 19.51 12.95 -10.99
CA ASN A 134 19.68 13.90 -12.10
C ASN A 134 18.57 14.97 -12.06
N GLU A 135 17.89 15.24 -13.16
CA GLU A 135 16.79 16.20 -13.24
C GLU A 135 15.43 15.64 -12.82
N ASP A 136 15.35 14.36 -12.47
CA ASP A 136 14.12 13.73 -11.99
C ASP A 136 14.07 13.75 -10.46
N TYR A 137 12.94 14.20 -9.90
CA TYR A 137 12.68 14.07 -8.48
C TYR A 137 11.84 12.83 -8.23
N ILE A 138 12.42 11.88 -7.50
CA ILE A 138 11.92 10.53 -7.26
C ILE A 138 11.24 10.47 -5.91
N LEU A 139 10.09 9.79 -5.85
CA LEU A 139 9.34 9.46 -4.64
C LEU A 139 9.30 7.95 -4.53
N ARG A 140 9.73 7.39 -3.39
CA ARG A 140 9.79 5.94 -3.21
C ARG A 140 9.34 5.51 -1.81
N ALA A 141 8.60 4.40 -1.75
CA ALA A 141 8.40 3.61 -0.54
C ALA A 141 8.98 2.21 -0.68
N ARG A 142 9.48 1.66 0.42
CA ARG A 142 9.95 0.28 0.54
C ARG A 142 9.39 -0.39 1.79
N GLY A 143 9.24 -1.70 1.74
CA GLY A 143 8.80 -2.50 2.88
C GLY A 143 8.94 -3.99 2.62
N GLU A 144 8.98 -4.77 3.70
CA GLU A 144 9.14 -6.22 3.66
C GLU A 144 8.04 -6.91 4.47
N VAL A 145 7.25 -7.75 3.83
CA VAL A 145 6.16 -8.50 4.48
C VAL A 145 6.62 -9.93 4.69
N HIS A 146 6.44 -10.44 5.91
CA HIS A 146 6.81 -11.81 6.26
C HIS A 146 5.59 -12.59 6.74
N GLN A 147 5.20 -13.60 5.97
CA GLN A 147 4.17 -14.56 6.34
C GLN A 147 4.80 -15.79 6.97
N THR A 148 4.75 -15.86 8.30
CA THR A 148 5.44 -16.88 9.09
C THR A 148 4.48 -17.75 9.89
N LYS A 149 4.92 -18.97 10.22
CA LYS A 149 4.28 -19.89 11.17
C LYS A 149 5.38 -20.61 11.94
N MET A 150 5.30 -20.64 13.28
CA MET A 150 6.24 -21.40 14.10
C MET A 150 6.23 -22.89 13.66
N TYR A 151 7.41 -23.48 13.49
CA TYR A 151 7.59 -24.84 12.94
C TYR A 151 6.93 -25.07 11.57
N GLY A 152 6.81 -24.02 10.77
CA GLY A 152 6.15 -24.07 9.47
C GLY A 152 6.80 -23.14 8.46
N ARG A 153 5.96 -22.42 7.72
CA ARG A 153 6.38 -21.56 6.61
C ARG A 153 7.08 -20.29 7.07
N HIS A 154 7.96 -19.79 6.23
CA HIS A 154 8.47 -18.43 6.24
C HIS A 154 8.53 -17.93 4.79
N LEU A 155 7.47 -17.25 4.37
CA LEU A 155 7.40 -16.63 3.05
C LEU A 155 7.64 -15.13 3.23
N SER A 156 8.45 -14.52 2.37
CA SER A 156 8.72 -13.08 2.42
C SER A 156 8.57 -12.42 1.06
N ASN A 157 8.13 -11.17 1.08
CA ASN A 157 8.06 -10.33 -0.12
C ASN A 157 8.60 -8.94 0.22
N ARG A 158 9.61 -8.49 -0.54
CA ARG A 158 10.18 -7.15 -0.46
C ARG A 158 9.64 -6.33 -1.62
N ARG A 159 9.07 -5.18 -1.29
CA ARG A 159 8.44 -4.27 -2.26
C ARG A 159 9.13 -2.94 -2.33
N MET A 160 9.12 -2.40 -3.53
CA MET A 160 9.49 -1.02 -3.83
C MET A 160 8.39 -0.45 -4.73
N ILE A 161 7.84 0.69 -4.32
CA ILE A 161 6.85 1.45 -5.10
C ILE A 161 7.47 2.82 -5.34
N GLU A 162 7.51 3.26 -6.59
CA GLU A 162 8.20 4.47 -6.99
C GLU A 162 7.42 5.23 -8.06
N THR A 163 7.45 6.56 -7.97
CA THR A 163 7.06 7.46 -9.06
C THR A 163 8.02 8.66 -9.10
N GLY A 164 7.79 9.59 -10.03
CA GLY A 164 8.57 10.81 -10.19
C GLY A 164 7.69 12.05 -10.29
N LEU A 165 8.30 13.22 -10.18
CA LEU A 165 7.63 14.53 -10.20
C LEU A 165 6.64 14.70 -11.36
N TRP A 166 7.01 14.25 -12.56
CA TRP A 166 6.20 14.37 -13.79
C TRP A 166 5.68 13.02 -14.32
N ASN A 167 5.90 11.92 -13.58
CA ASN A 167 5.50 10.59 -14.02
C ASN A 167 4.00 10.35 -13.79
N LYS A 168 3.40 9.55 -14.67
CA LYS A 168 1.96 9.20 -14.60
C LYS A 168 1.72 7.79 -14.03
N THR A 169 2.79 7.13 -13.61
CA THR A 169 2.84 5.77 -13.10
C THR A 169 3.67 5.73 -11.83
#